data_AF-A0A2T4DBY0-F1
#
_entry.id   AF-A0A2T4DBY0-F1
#
_cell.length_a   1.000
_cell.length_b   1.000
_cell.length_c   1.000
_cell.angle_alpha   90.00
_cell.angle_beta   90.00
_cell.angle_gamma   90.00
#
_symmetry.space_group_name_H-M   'P 1'
#
loop_
_entity.id
_entity.type
_entity.pdbx_description
1 polymer ?
#
loop_
_entity_poly.entity_id
_entity_poly.type
_entity_poly.pdbx_seq_one_letter_code
_entity_poly.pdbx_strand_id
1 'polypeptide(L)' 'ATDRIPDAYERLLWEVMKGNQYLFVRRDEVEYAWRWVDQVIQNWKDGGEPPKRYAAGTWGPVASIAMITRDGRSWYEDV' A
#
# COMPACT_ATOMS: atom_id res chain seq x y z
N ALA A 1 -31.65 2.80 13.59
CA ALA A 1 -31.01 1.48 13.46
C ALA A 1 -29.55 1.74 13.13
N THR A 2 -28.63 1.25 13.94
CA THR A 2 -27.18 1.44 13.74
C THR A 2 -26.78 0.74 12.44
N ASP A 3 -26.32 1.51 11.46
CA ASP A 3 -25.92 0.96 10.16
C ASP A 3 -24.62 0.17 10.37
N ARG A 4 -24.69 -1.16 10.24
CA ARG A 4 -23.54 -2.05 10.50
C ARG A 4 -22.74 -2.19 9.22
N ILE A 5 -21.51 -1.67 9.21
CA ILE A 5 -20.56 -1.93 8.13
C ILE A 5 -20.03 -3.36 8.29
N PRO A 6 -20.18 -4.25 7.29
CA PRO A 6 -19.68 -5.61 7.36
C PRO A 6 -18.16 -5.63 7.40
N ASP A 7 -17.60 -6.60 8.13
CA ASP A 7 -16.15 -6.81 8.18
C ASP A 7 -15.59 -7.15 6.79
N ALA A 8 -14.31 -6.84 6.56
CA ALA A 8 -13.63 -7.15 5.31
C ALA A 8 -13.74 -8.64 4.93
N TYR A 9 -13.57 -9.56 5.89
CA TYR A 9 -13.67 -10.99 5.62
C TYR A 9 -15.11 -11.45 5.39
N GLU A 10 -16.07 -10.86 6.11
CA GLU A 10 -17.49 -11.14 5.91
C GLU A 10 -17.90 -10.78 4.47
N ARG A 11 -17.45 -9.62 3.99
CA ARG A 11 -17.68 -9.18 2.62
C ARG A 11 -17.03 -10.10 1.60
N LEU A 12 -15.77 -10.50 1.80
CA LEU A 12 -15.07 -11.39 0.86
C LEU A 12 -15.76 -12.76 0.75
N LEU A 13 -16.15 -13.37 1.87
CA LEU A 13 -16.84 -14.67 1.87
C LEU A 13 -18.20 -14.60 1.17
N TRP A 14 -18.95 -13.53 1.40
CA TRP A 14 -20.23 -13.30 0.75
C TRP A 14 -20.09 -13.19 -0.78
N GLU A 15 -19.08 -12.48 -1.28
CA GLU A 15 -18.86 -12.33 -2.72
C GLU A 15 -18.44 -13.65 -3.38
N VAL A 16 -17.67 -14.50 -2.68
CA VAL A 16 -17.33 -15.86 -3.14
C VAL A 16 -18.59 -16.71 -3.28
N MET A 17 -19.50 -16.67 -2.29
CA MET A 17 -20.77 -17.40 -2.37
C MET A 17 -21.65 -16.94 -3.54
N LYS A 18 -21.56 -15.66 -3.92
CA LYS A 18 -22.22 -15.10 -5.11
C LYS A 18 -21.51 -15.40 -6.43
N GLY A 19 -20.32 -16.00 -6.39
CA GLY A 19 -19.48 -16.22 -7.57
C GLY A 19 -18.89 -14.93 -8.16
N ASN A 20 -18.83 -13.85 -7.39
CA ASN A 20 -18.35 -12.55 -7.84
C ASN A 20 -16.88 -12.34 -7.44
N GLN A 21 -16.01 -12.10 -8.42
CA GLN A 21 -14.56 -12.08 -8.22
C GLN A 21 -13.93 -10.67 -8.15
N TYR A 22 -14.70 -9.59 -8.18
CA TYR A 22 -14.13 -8.22 -8.27
C TYR A 22 -13.24 -7.79 -7.08
N LEU A 23 -13.40 -8.39 -5.90
CA LEU A 23 -12.56 -8.11 -4.73
C LEU A 23 -11.32 -9.01 -4.64
N PHE A 24 -11.15 -9.92 -5.59
CA PHE A 24 -10.03 -10.84 -5.63
C PHE A 24 -9.04 -10.39 -6.69
N VAL A 25 -7.77 -10.33 -6.30
CA VAL A 25 -6.69 -9.98 -7.22
C VAL A 25 -6.50 -11.11 -8.22
N ARG A 26 -6.42 -10.77 -9.50
CA ARG A 26 -6.21 -11.78 -10.54
C ARG A 26 -4.76 -12.25 -10.56
N ARG A 27 -4.52 -13.45 -11.10
CA ARG A 27 -3.18 -14.04 -11.17
C ARG A 27 -2.17 -13.15 -11.92
N ASP A 28 -2.57 -12.62 -13.06
CA ASP A 28 -1.73 -11.73 -13.88
C ASP A 28 -1.38 -10.44 -13.13
N GLU A 29 -2.34 -9.84 -12.43
CA GLU A 29 -2.10 -8.67 -11.57
C GLU A 29 -1.08 -8.97 -10.46
N VAL A 30 -1.19 -10.13 -9.80
CA VAL A 30 -0.21 -10.58 -8.80
C VAL A 30 1.18 -10.74 -9.41
N GLU A 31 1.28 -11.37 -10.59
CA GLU A 31 2.56 -11.57 -11.28
C GLU A 31 3.22 -10.22 -11.64
N TYR A 32 2.46 -9.23 -12.11
CA TYR A 32 3.00 -7.89 -12.40
C TYR A 32 3.39 -7.13 -11.14
N ALA A 33 2.57 -7.19 -10.08
CA ALA A 33 2.89 -6.57 -8.80
C ALA A 33 4.23 -7.10 -8.24
N TRP A 34 4.43 -8.42 -8.28
CA TRP A 34 5.69 -9.03 -7.83
C TRP A 34 6.89 -8.62 -8.69
N ARG A 35 6.76 -8.57 -10.01
CA ARG A 35 7.85 -8.08 -10.89
C ARG A 35 8.33 -6.68 -10.50
N TRP A 36 7.41 -5.80 -10.08
CA TRP A 36 7.75 -4.44 -9.68
C TRP A 36 8.39 -4.41 -8.29
N VAL A 37 7.77 -5.08 -7.32
CA VAL A 37 8.26 -5.11 -5.92
C VAL A 37 9.62 -5.78 -5.83
N ASP A 38 9.84 -6.88 -6.56
CA ASP A 38 11.12 -7.59 -6.57
C ASP A 38 12.25 -6.69 -7.04
N GLN A 39 12.04 -5.92 -8.12
CA GLN A 39 13.06 -4.99 -8.61
C GLN A 39 13.41 -3.90 -7.58
N VAL A 40 12.40 -3.37 -6.88
CA VAL A 40 12.62 -2.39 -5.79
C VAL A 40 13.45 -3.01 -4.66
N ILE A 41 13.12 -4.23 -4.25
CA ILE A 41 13.83 -4.93 -3.18
C ILE A 41 15.27 -5.23 -3.59
N GLN A 42 15.52 -5.70 -4.82
CA GLN A 42 16.88 -6.00 -5.30
C GLN A 42 17.73 -4.73 -5.34
N ASN A 43 17.22 -3.66 -5.94
CA ASN A 43 17.94 -2.38 -5.99
C ASN A 43 18.27 -1.85 -4.59
N TRP A 44 17.37 -2.05 -3.62
CA TRP A 44 17.64 -1.64 -2.25
C TRP A 44 18.75 -2.48 -1.59
N LYS A 45 18.74 -3.80 -1.79
CA LYS A 45 19.80 -4.68 -1.30
C LYS A 45 21.17 -4.31 -1.89
N ASP A 46 21.21 -4.00 -3.19
CA ASP A 46 22.45 -3.64 -3.89
C ASP A 46 22.95 -2.24 -3.51
N GLY A 47 22.03 -1.31 -3.22
CA GLY A 47 22.37 0.08 -2.85
C GLY A 47 22.98 0.22 -1.45
N GLY A 48 22.77 -0.74 -0.55
CA GLY A 48 23.40 -0.77 0.78
C GLY A 48 22.97 0.35 1.75
N GLU A 49 22.06 1.24 1.36
CA GLU A 49 21.56 2.30 2.24
C GLU A 49 20.47 1.78 3.19
N PRO A 50 20.61 1.95 4.52
CA PRO A 50 19.56 1.59 5.46
C PRO A 50 18.34 2.54 5.31
N PRO A 51 17.14 2.09 5.71
CA PRO A 51 15.97 2.95 5.74
C PRO A 51 16.21 4.18 6.61
N LYS A 52 15.74 5.34 6.15
CA LYS A 52 15.84 6.60 6.91
C LYS A 52 14.96 6.48 8.16
N ARG A 53 15.52 6.81 9.33
CA ARG A 53 14.81 6.76 10.61
C ARG A 53 13.85 7.95 10.75
N TYR A 54 12.78 7.74 11.51
CA TYR A 54 11.82 8.76 11.90
C TYR A 54 11.28 8.46 13.30
N ALA A 55 10.75 9.46 13.99
CA ALA A 55 10.22 9.29 15.33
C ALA A 55 8.85 8.59 15.30
N ALA A 56 8.58 7.71 16.27
CA ALA A 56 7.29 7.04 16.37
C ALA A 56 6.16 8.08 16.58
N GLY A 57 5.02 7.87 15.93
CA GLY A 57 3.90 8.83 15.91
C GLY A 57 4.05 9.97 14.90
N THR A 58 5.15 10.01 14.13
CA THR A 58 5.30 10.93 12.99
C THR A 58 4.97 10.24 11.67
N TRP A 59 4.69 11.04 10.64
CA TRP A 59 4.35 10.60 9.28
C TRP A 59 5.52 10.04 8.46
N GLY A 60 6.71 9.93 9.05
CA GLY A 60 7.89 9.41 8.38
C GLY A 60 9.05 10.41 8.31
N PRO A 61 10.11 10.07 7.55
CA PRO A 61 11.29 10.92 7.43
C PRO A 61 11.01 12.15 6.54
N VAL A 62 11.72 13.26 6.79
CA VAL A 62 11.68 14.48 5.97
C VAL A 62 11.93 14.18 4.47
N ALA A 63 12.74 13.15 4.19
CA ALA A 63 12.99 12.68 2.83
C ALA A 63 11.71 12.26 2.07
N SER A 64 10.69 11.73 2.76
CA SER A 64 9.40 11.37 2.16
C SER A 64 8.63 12.61 1.68
N ILE A 65 8.65 13.69 2.48
CA ILE A 65 8.02 14.97 2.14
C ILE A 65 8.77 15.64 0.99
N ALA A 66 10.12 15.68 1.06
CA ALA A 66 10.95 16.25 0.02
C ALA A 66 10.75 15.57 -1.34
N MET A 67 10.59 14.23 -1.34
CA MET A 67 10.35 13.43 -2.54
C MET A 67 9.06 13.82 -3.26
N ILE A 68 7.94 13.94 -2.54
CA ILE A 68 6.66 14.29 -3.18
C ILE A 68 6.58 15.79 -3.54
N THR A 69 7.23 16.66 -2.75
CA THR A 69 7.29 18.10 -2.99
C THR A 69 8.05 18.43 -4.28
N ARG A 70 9.06 17.63 -4.63
CA ARG A 70 9.78 17.75 -5.92
C ARG A 70 8.84 17.64 -7.12
N ASP A 71 7.76 16.87 -6.99
CA ASP A 71 6.74 16.70 -8.04
C ASP A 71 5.58 17.71 -7.90
N GLY A 72 5.74 18.76 -7.08
CA GLY A 72 4.74 19.79 -6.84
C GLY A 72 3.52 19.31 -6.05
N ARG A 73 3.64 18.19 -5.34
CA ARG A 73 2.56 17.56 -4.57
C ARG A 73 2.88 17.57 -3.08
N SER A 74 1.85 17.46 -2.26
CA SER A 74 1.97 17.29 -0.80
C SER A 74 1.21 16.04 -0.37
N TRP A 75 1.67 15.43 0.72
CA TRP A 75 0.86 14.43 1.43
C TRP A 75 -0.38 15.14 2.00
N TYR A 76 -1.54 14.49 1.94
CA TYR A 76 -2.69 14.94 2.70
C TYR A 76 -2.40 14.63 4.16
N GLU A 77 -2.08 15.66 4.94
CA GLU A 77 -2.01 15.56 6.40
C GLU A 77 -3.45 15.51 6.91
N ASP A 78 -3.84 14.42 7.57
CA ASP A 78 -5.07 14.38 8.33
C ASP A 78 -4.95 15.44 9.44
N VAL A 79 -5.82 16.45 9.36
CA VAL A 79 -6.02 17.47 10.41
C VAL A 79 -6.67 16.84 11.63
#